data_AF-A0A1U7D6E5-F1
#
_entry.id   AF-A0A1U7D6E5-F1
#
_cell.length_a   1.000
_cell.length_b   1.000
_cell.length_c   1.000
_cell.angle_alpha   90.00
_cell.angle_beta   90.00
_cell.angle_gamma   90.00
#
_symmetry.space_group_name_H-M   'P 1'
#
loop_
_entity.id
_entity.type
_entity.pdbx_description
1 polymer ?
#
loop_
_entity_poly.entity_id
_entity_poly.type
_entity_poly.pdbx_seq_one_letter_code
_entity_poly.pdbx_strand_id
1 'polypeptide(L)'
;MEIAQIGAVLERIEAGETPPEHLQRIVLSLDMAENFRAFGSLCGRECQVLKFHHDIESADMFPRIEAAGGGVFREVVAKLMAEHEVVHELIVRLGRAANTLAEDPREENFVQAAVIFRKLEEVVRSHFGYEETELAEAIGYYLGAI
;
A
#
# COMPACT_ATOMS: atom_id res chain seq x y z
N MET A 1 -0.07 8.26 -5.11
CA MET A 1 -0.47 7.60 -3.85
C MET A 1 0.73 7.53 -2.92
N GLU A 2 0.51 7.53 -1.60
CA GLU A 2 1.57 7.45 -0.58
C GLU A 2 2.47 6.20 -0.72
N ILE A 3 1.95 5.07 -1.21
CA ILE A 3 2.78 3.88 -1.52
C ILE A 3 3.88 4.17 -2.55
N ALA A 4 3.62 4.96 -3.58
CA ALA A 4 4.66 5.32 -4.56
C ALA A 4 5.74 6.22 -3.94
N GLN A 5 5.41 7.00 -2.90
CA GLN A 5 6.40 7.79 -2.16
C GLN A 5 7.32 6.87 -1.34
N ILE A 6 6.78 5.78 -0.76
CA ILE A 6 7.60 4.74 -0.12
C ILE A 6 8.53 4.08 -1.14
N GLY A 7 8.05 3.79 -2.35
CA GLY A 7 8.88 3.25 -3.43
C GLY A 7 10.06 4.16 -3.76
N ALA A 8 9.82 5.47 -3.87
CA ALA A 8 10.89 6.44 -4.06
C ALA A 8 11.87 6.53 -2.88
N VAL A 9 11.39 6.34 -1.64
CA VAL A 9 12.27 6.23 -0.46
C VAL A 9 13.13 4.97 -0.56
N LEU A 10 12.53 3.83 -0.93
CA LEU A 10 13.24 2.56 -1.08
C LEU A 10 14.37 2.67 -2.11
N GLU A 11 14.08 3.20 -3.30
CA GLU A 11 15.05 3.41 -4.37
C GLU A 11 16.26 4.25 -3.91
N ARG A 12 16.01 5.28 -3.11
CA ARG A 12 17.07 6.16 -2.59
C ARG A 12 17.95 5.48 -1.54
N ILE A 13 17.37 4.66 -0.67
CA ILE A 13 18.13 3.86 0.29
C ILE A 13 19.06 2.89 -0.47
N GLU A 14 18.54 2.23 -1.51
CA GLU A 14 19.33 1.29 -2.33
C GLU A 14 20.44 1.98 -3.12
N ALA A 15 20.21 3.22 -3.57
CA ALA A 15 21.21 4.01 -4.28
C ALA A 15 22.30 4.60 -3.35
N GLY A 16 22.13 4.53 -2.02
CA GLY A 16 23.06 5.13 -1.05
C GLY A 16 23.11 6.67 -1.14
N GLU A 17 22.07 7.30 -1.69
CA GLU A 17 22.06 8.73 -2.00
C GLU A 17 21.85 9.59 -0.75
N THR A 18 22.77 10.53 -0.49
CA THR A 18 22.60 11.56 0.54
C THR A 18 21.80 12.76 -0.03
N PRO A 19 20.81 13.29 0.69
CA PRO A 19 20.03 14.43 0.19
C PRO A 19 20.82 15.75 0.21
N PRO A 20 20.64 16.64 -0.79
CA PRO A 20 21.08 18.03 -0.70
C PRO A 20 20.39 18.75 0.47
N GLU A 21 21.13 19.58 1.22
CA GLU A 21 20.70 20.20 2.50
C GLU A 21 19.29 20.83 2.49
N HIS A 22 18.81 21.31 1.34
CA HIS A 22 17.51 21.98 1.21
C HIS A 22 16.28 21.04 1.13
N LEU A 23 16.44 19.72 1.04
CA LEU A 23 15.34 18.75 0.82
C LEU A 23 15.01 17.91 2.07
N GLN A 24 15.12 18.52 3.25
CA GLN A 24 14.97 17.89 4.58
C GLN A 24 13.66 17.14 4.90
N ARG A 25 12.61 17.25 4.08
CA ARG A 25 11.29 16.65 4.40
C ARG A 25 11.17 15.14 4.13
N ILE A 26 12.01 14.58 3.26
CA ILE A 26 12.05 13.13 2.96
C ILE A 26 13.50 12.66 3.10
N VAL A 27 14.16 13.09 4.18
CA VAL A 27 15.60 12.86 4.36
C VAL A 27 15.89 11.53 5.00
N LEU A 28 16.72 10.79 4.29
CA LEU A 28 17.41 9.61 4.76
C LEU A 28 18.77 10.06 5.30
N SER A 29 19.09 9.59 6.50
CA SER A 29 20.32 9.82 7.25
C SER A 29 21.55 9.31 6.49
N LEU A 30 22.74 9.78 6.87
CA LEU A 30 24.01 9.13 6.50
C LEU A 30 24.18 7.76 7.18
N ASP A 31 23.45 7.51 8.27
CA ASP A 31 23.42 6.22 8.93
C ASP A 31 22.38 5.30 8.26
N MET A 32 22.85 4.23 7.65
CA MET A 32 22.00 3.22 7.00
C MET A 32 21.05 2.52 7.97
N ALA A 33 21.45 2.31 9.22
CA ALA A 33 20.57 1.69 10.21
C ALA A 33 19.38 2.59 10.56
N GLU A 34 19.56 3.92 10.53
CA GLU A 34 18.46 4.88 10.69
C GLU A 34 17.53 4.86 9.46
N ASN A 35 18.09 4.76 8.25
CA ASN A 35 17.32 4.67 7.01
C ASN A 35 16.43 3.42 6.97
N PHE A 36 16.98 2.27 7.35
CA PHE A 36 16.24 1.02 7.44
C PHE A 36 15.07 1.11 8.44
N ARG A 37 15.32 1.69 9.63
CA ARG A 37 14.27 1.93 10.63
C ARG A 37 13.17 2.87 10.13
N ALA A 38 13.55 3.94 9.43
CA ALA A 38 12.62 4.90 8.86
C ALA A 38 11.73 4.26 7.78
N PHE A 39 12.31 3.46 6.90
CA PHE A 39 11.56 2.70 5.89
C PHE A 39 10.54 1.76 6.53
N GLY A 40 10.96 0.97 7.54
CA GLY A 40 10.03 0.08 8.25
C GLY A 40 8.85 0.82 8.88
N SER A 41 9.11 1.95 9.53
CA SER A 41 8.06 2.76 10.19
C SER A 41 7.07 3.36 9.18
N LEU A 42 7.57 3.94 8.09
CA LEU A 42 6.73 4.52 7.05
C LEU A 42 5.87 3.46 6.36
N CYS A 43 6.49 2.32 6.03
CA CYS A 43 5.81 1.18 5.43
C CYS A 43 4.66 0.65 6.31
N GLY A 44 4.92 0.49 7.61
CA GLY A 44 3.91 0.06 8.58
C GLY A 44 2.71 1.01 8.66
N ARG A 45 2.95 2.33 8.63
CA ARG A 45 1.88 3.34 8.62
C ARG A 45 1.01 3.24 7.37
N GLU A 46 1.61 3.22 6.18
CA GLU A 46 0.83 3.22 4.93
C GLU A 46 0.10 1.88 4.72
N CYS A 47 0.63 0.77 5.24
CA CYS A 47 -0.10 -0.50 5.31
C CYS A 47 -1.38 -0.41 6.15
N GLN A 48 -1.38 0.35 7.25
CA GLN A 48 -2.58 0.56 8.06
C GLN A 48 -3.63 1.39 7.33
N VAL A 49 -3.20 2.42 6.59
CA VAL A 49 -4.09 3.25 5.77
C VAL A 49 -4.74 2.41 4.66
N LEU A 50 -3.95 1.60 3.96
CA LEU A 50 -4.44 0.71 2.91
C LEU A 50 -5.45 -0.32 3.46
N LYS A 51 -5.15 -0.91 4.62
CA LYS A 51 -6.09 -1.83 5.28
C LYS A 51 -7.41 -1.13 5.62
N PHE A 52 -7.35 0.07 6.20
CA PHE A 52 -8.56 0.82 6.57
C PHE A 52 -9.42 1.15 5.34
N HIS A 53 -8.78 1.52 4.24
CA HIS A 53 -9.45 1.77 2.96
C HIS A 53 -10.19 0.51 2.47
N HIS A 54 -9.51 -0.64 2.37
CA HIS A 54 -10.16 -1.89 1.96
C HIS A 54 -11.24 -2.38 2.94
N ASP A 55 -11.06 -2.15 4.25
CA ASP A 55 -12.09 -2.50 5.25
C ASP A 55 -13.40 -1.73 4.98
N ILE A 56 -13.32 -0.44 4.61
CA ILE A 56 -14.50 0.37 4.25
C ILE A 56 -15.14 -0.17 2.98
N GLU A 57 -14.34 -0.48 1.97
CA GLU A 57 -14.84 -0.94 0.68
C GLU A 57 -15.57 -2.26 0.80
N SER A 58 -14.94 -3.22 1.48
CA SER A 58 -15.50 -4.55 1.73
C SER A 58 -16.75 -4.51 2.61
N ALA A 59 -16.79 -3.65 3.62
CA ALA A 59 -17.89 -3.64 4.60
C ALA A 59 -19.07 -2.73 4.21
N ASP A 60 -18.85 -1.68 3.42
CA ASP A 60 -19.87 -0.69 3.07
C ASP A 60 -19.97 -0.42 1.56
N MET A 61 -18.87 -0.01 0.93
CA MET A 61 -18.92 0.53 -0.44
C MET A 61 -19.40 -0.52 -1.46
N PHE A 62 -18.77 -1.69 -1.49
CA PHE A 62 -19.09 -2.76 -2.44
C PHE A 62 -20.49 -3.32 -2.24
N PRO A 63 -20.96 -3.65 -1.02
CA PRO A 63 -22.35 -4.07 -0.80
C PRO A 63 -23.38 -3.06 -1.34
N ARG A 64 -23.13 -1.75 -1.18
CA ARG A 64 -24.02 -0.70 -1.67
C ARG A 64 -24.02 -0.61 -3.19
N ILE A 65 -22.86 -0.72 -3.84
CA ILE A 65 -22.74 -0.76 -5.30
C ILE A 65 -23.47 -1.97 -5.88
N GLU A 66 -23.30 -3.16 -5.30
CA GLU A 66 -24.00 -4.37 -5.76
C GLU A 66 -25.53 -4.23 -5.63
N ALA A 67 -26.00 -3.71 -4.49
CA ALA A 67 -27.42 -3.51 -4.23
C ALA A 67 -28.05 -2.48 -5.19
N ALA A 68 -27.37 -1.36 -5.41
CA ALA A 68 -27.87 -0.28 -6.26
C ALA A 68 -27.81 -0.63 -7.76
N GLY A 69 -26.77 -1.35 -8.19
CA GLY A 69 -26.56 -1.76 -9.57
C GLY A 69 -27.39 -2.97 -10.01
N GLY A 70 -28.31 -3.47 -9.19
CA GLY A 70 -29.18 -4.61 -9.55
C GLY A 70 -28.40 -5.89 -9.89
N GLY A 71 -27.19 -6.06 -9.33
CA GLY A 71 -26.32 -7.21 -9.58
C GLY A 71 -25.37 -7.09 -10.78
N VAL A 72 -25.36 -5.98 -11.53
CA VAL A 72 -24.45 -5.78 -12.67
C VAL A 72 -22.97 -5.84 -12.24
N PHE A 73 -22.65 -5.40 -11.02
CA PHE A 73 -21.28 -5.35 -10.50
C PHE A 73 -20.84 -6.60 -9.72
N ARG A 74 -21.66 -7.65 -9.67
CA ARG A 74 -21.40 -8.81 -8.79
C ARG A 74 -20.04 -9.46 -9.04
N GLU A 75 -19.73 -9.73 -10.31
CA GLU A 75 -18.47 -10.40 -10.67
C GLU A 75 -17.26 -9.49 -10.42
N VAL A 76 -17.40 -8.17 -10.66
CA VAL A 76 -16.36 -7.17 -10.39
C VAL A 76 -16.08 -7.12 -8.88
N VAL A 77 -17.12 -6.98 -8.06
CA VAL A 77 -17.01 -6.94 -6.60
C VAL A 77 -16.45 -8.25 -6.04
N ALA A 78 -16.91 -9.40 -6.53
CA ALA A 78 -16.38 -10.70 -6.11
C ALA A 78 -14.87 -10.82 -6.39
N LYS A 79 -14.42 -10.34 -7.55
CA LYS A 79 -12.99 -10.30 -7.89
C LYS A 79 -12.21 -9.34 -6.99
N LEU A 80 -12.71 -8.12 -6.75
CA LEU A 80 -12.05 -7.14 -5.88
C LEU A 80 -11.93 -7.66 -4.44
N MET A 81 -12.96 -8.30 -3.91
CA MET A 81 -12.94 -8.95 -2.60
C MET A 81 -11.89 -10.06 -2.52
N ALA A 82 -11.76 -10.88 -3.56
CA ALA A 82 -10.70 -11.90 -3.62
C ALA A 82 -9.29 -11.27 -3.68
N GLU A 83 -9.14 -10.14 -4.37
CA GLU A 83 -7.88 -9.39 -4.40
C GLU A 83 -7.55 -8.75 -3.05
N HIS A 84 -8.56 -8.29 -2.28
CA HIS A 84 -8.36 -7.78 -0.92
C HIS A 84 -7.73 -8.82 -0.01
N GLU A 85 -8.11 -10.10 -0.12
CA GLU A 85 -7.49 -11.18 0.66
C GLU A 85 -5.99 -11.31 0.37
N VAL A 86 -5.60 -11.23 -0.91
CA VAL A 86 -4.19 -11.27 -1.33
C VAL A 86 -3.42 -10.05 -0.81
N VAL A 87 -4.02 -8.86 -0.93
CA VAL A 87 -3.40 -7.62 -0.42
C VAL A 87 -3.26 -7.66 1.10
N HIS A 88 -4.26 -8.12 1.84
CA HIS A 88 -4.21 -8.24 3.30
C HIS A 88 -3.13 -9.21 3.77
N GLU A 89 -2.95 -10.34 3.08
CA GLU A 89 -1.86 -11.27 3.39
C GLU A 89 -0.48 -10.61 3.15
N LEU A 90 -0.33 -9.83 2.07
CA LEU A 90 0.91 -9.08 1.82
C LEU A 90 1.15 -7.99 2.87
N ILE A 91 0.11 -7.28 3.31
CA ILE A 91 0.19 -6.30 4.40
C ILE A 91 0.67 -6.97 5.70
N VAL A 92 0.13 -8.14 6.05
CA VAL A 92 0.55 -8.86 7.27
C VAL A 92 2.02 -9.28 7.16
N ARG A 93 2.44 -9.82 6.02
CA ARG A 93 3.84 -10.21 5.79
C ARG A 93 4.77 -9.00 5.86
N LEU A 94 4.38 -7.90 5.24
CA LEU A 94 5.16 -6.68 5.20
C LEU A 94 5.25 -6.03 6.59
N GLY A 95 4.15 -5.99 7.34
CA GLY A 95 4.14 -5.50 8.71
C GLY A 95 5.09 -6.29 9.62
N ARG A 96 5.15 -7.62 9.47
CA ARG A 96 6.13 -8.45 10.18
C ARG A 96 7.56 -8.10 9.78
N ALA A 97 7.85 -8.02 8.48
CA ALA A 97 9.19 -7.69 7.98
C ALA A 97 9.62 -6.26 8.39
N ALA A 98 8.70 -5.31 8.38
CA ALA A 98 8.92 -3.93 8.80
C ALA A 98 9.21 -3.83 10.31
N ASN A 99 8.49 -4.59 11.15
CA ASN A 99 8.77 -4.67 12.58
C ASN A 99 10.15 -5.28 12.83
N THR A 100 10.48 -6.40 12.18
CA THR A 100 11.82 -7.01 12.27
C THR A 100 12.90 -6.02 11.85
N LEU A 101 12.69 -5.28 10.77
CA LEU A 101 13.65 -4.27 10.29
C LEU A 101 13.81 -3.10 11.26
N ALA A 102 12.71 -2.68 11.91
CA ALA A 102 12.75 -1.61 12.89
C ALA A 102 13.50 -2.01 14.18
N GLU A 103 13.34 -3.26 14.61
CA GLU A 103 14.02 -3.83 15.78
C GLU A 103 15.50 -4.18 15.49
N ASP A 104 15.78 -4.65 14.27
CA ASP A 104 17.09 -5.16 13.85
C ASP A 104 17.44 -4.63 12.43
N PRO A 105 17.96 -3.39 12.34
CA PRO A 105 18.17 -2.69 11.09
C PRO A 105 19.45 -3.18 10.36
N ARG A 106 19.37 -4.38 9.78
CA ARG A 106 20.42 -5.00 8.98
C ARG A 106 20.00 -5.16 7.52
N GLU A 107 20.98 -5.25 6.63
CA GLU A 107 20.78 -5.31 5.19
C GLU A 107 19.88 -6.50 4.78
N GLU A 108 20.03 -7.67 5.41
CA GLU A 108 19.22 -8.84 5.09
C GLU A 108 17.72 -8.60 5.38
N ASN A 109 17.43 -7.98 6.53
CA ASN A 109 16.06 -7.63 6.91
C ASN A 109 15.49 -6.53 5.99
N PHE A 110 16.34 -5.60 5.55
CA PHE A 110 15.95 -4.54 4.62
C PHE A 110 15.58 -5.13 3.26
N VAL A 111 16.42 -6.01 2.70
CA VAL A 111 16.16 -6.69 1.43
C VAL A 111 14.86 -7.50 1.51
N GLN A 112 14.61 -8.19 2.62
CA GLN A 112 13.36 -8.93 2.82
C GLN A 112 12.13 -8.00 2.81
N ALA A 113 12.17 -6.90 3.56
CA ALA A 113 11.08 -5.94 3.60
C ALA A 113 10.87 -5.27 2.23
N ALA A 114 11.94 -4.93 1.51
CA ALA A 114 11.92 -4.34 0.18
C ALA A 114 11.27 -5.25 -0.86
N VAL A 115 11.59 -6.56 -0.86
CA VAL A 115 10.98 -7.54 -1.78
C VAL A 115 9.47 -7.64 -1.55
N ILE A 116 9.05 -7.73 -0.28
CA ILE A 116 7.62 -7.82 0.05
C ILE A 116 6.91 -6.52 -0.29
N PHE A 117 7.51 -5.36 -0.01
CA PHE A 117 6.97 -4.06 -0.36
C PHE A 117 6.74 -3.92 -1.87
N ARG A 118 7.73 -4.26 -2.70
CA ARG A 118 7.59 -4.22 -4.16
C ARG A 118 6.46 -5.09 -4.66
N LYS A 119 6.30 -6.29 -4.07
CA LYS A 119 5.19 -7.17 -4.43
C LYS A 119 3.85 -6.57 -4.04
N LEU A 120 3.75 -5.97 -2.85
CA LEU A 120 2.56 -5.26 -2.42
C LEU A 120 2.26 -4.09 -3.37
N GLU A 121 3.25 -3.26 -3.69
CA GLU A 121 3.10 -2.12 -4.59
C GLU A 121 2.62 -2.54 -5.98
N GLU A 122 3.21 -3.57 -6.57
CA GLU A 122 2.79 -4.13 -7.86
C GLU A 122 1.32 -4.56 -7.83
N VAL A 123 0.93 -5.33 -6.81
CA VAL A 123 -0.43 -5.86 -6.67
C VAL A 123 -1.44 -4.73 -6.44
N VAL A 124 -1.14 -3.81 -5.53
CA VAL A 124 -2.04 -2.68 -5.22
C VAL A 124 -2.22 -1.76 -6.42
N ARG A 125 -1.16 -1.51 -7.19
CA ARG A 125 -1.25 -0.71 -8.43
C ARG A 125 -2.13 -1.38 -9.46
N SER A 126 -2.01 -2.70 -9.64
CA SER A 126 -2.89 -3.46 -10.53
C SER A 126 -4.33 -3.48 -10.04
N HIS A 127 -4.52 -3.66 -8.72
CA HIS A 127 -5.82 -3.73 -8.07
C HIS A 127 -6.60 -2.42 -8.23
N PHE A 128 -6.00 -1.27 -7.87
CA PHE A 128 -6.65 0.03 -8.07
C PHE A 128 -6.90 0.36 -9.53
N GLY A 129 -5.99 -0.02 -10.43
CA GLY A 129 -6.22 0.17 -11.86
C GLY A 129 -7.48 -0.57 -12.35
N TYR A 130 -7.71 -1.78 -11.84
CA TYR A 130 -8.92 -2.55 -12.15
C TYR A 130 -10.17 -1.93 -11.50
N GLU A 131 -10.10 -1.59 -10.21
CA GLU A 131 -11.21 -0.96 -9.49
C GLU A 131 -11.64 0.37 -10.14
N GLU A 132 -10.70 1.26 -10.43
CA GLU A 132 -10.99 2.56 -11.04
C GLU A 132 -11.64 2.37 -12.42
N THR A 133 -11.13 1.42 -13.22
CA THR A 133 -11.67 1.13 -14.54
C THR A 133 -13.12 0.64 -14.49
N GLU A 134 -13.44 -0.23 -13.53
CA GLU A 134 -14.75 -0.89 -13.48
C GLU A 134 -15.80 -0.14 -12.65
N LEU A 135 -15.37 0.57 -11.59
CA LEU A 135 -16.27 1.11 -10.57
C LEU A 135 -16.28 2.64 -10.47
N ALA A 136 -15.36 3.39 -11.10
CA ALA A 136 -15.33 4.85 -10.94
C ALA A 136 -16.67 5.53 -11.29
N GLU A 137 -17.28 5.16 -12.42
CA GLU A 137 -18.59 5.69 -12.82
C GLU A 137 -19.70 5.23 -11.86
N ALA A 138 -19.67 3.96 -11.43
CA ALA A 138 -20.65 3.40 -10.52
C ALA A 138 -20.61 4.09 -9.16
N ILE A 139 -19.42 4.37 -8.62
CA ILE A 139 -19.22 5.14 -7.40
C ILE A 139 -19.83 6.53 -7.57
N GLY A 140 -19.47 7.24 -8.64
CA GLY A 140 -20.00 8.59 -8.90
C GLY A 140 -21.53 8.62 -9.02
N TYR A 141 -22.12 7.62 -9.65
CA TYR A 141 -23.56 7.54 -9.90
C TYR A 141 -24.38 7.04 -8.70
N TYR A 142 -23.97 5.90 -8.10
CA TYR A 142 -24.74 5.22 -7.05
C TYR A 142 -24.41 5.70 -5.63
N LEU A 143 -23.18 6.17 -5.41
CA LEU A 143 -22.74 6.64 -4.10
C LEU A 143 -22.69 8.16 -4.00
N GLY A 144 -22.80 8.87 -5.12
CA GLY A 144 -23.16 10.28 -5.27
C GLY A 144 -22.74 11.20 -4.12
N ALA A 145 -21.55 11.80 -4.25
CA ALA A 145 -20.95 12.77 -3.33
C ALA A 145 -20.94 12.31 -1.85
N ILE A 146 -19.87 11.60 -1.48
CA ILE A 146 -19.33 11.67 -0.11
C ILE A 146 -18.79 13.09 0.09
#